data_AF-A0A836CJL4-F1
#
_entry.id   AF-A0A836CJL4-F1
#
_cell.length_a   1.000
_cell.length_b   1.000
_cell.length_c   1.000
_cell.angle_alpha   90.00
_cell.angle_beta   90.00
_cell.angle_gamma   90.00
#
_symmetry.space_group_name_H-M   'P 1'
#
loop_
_entity.id
_entity.type
_entity.pdbx_description
1 polymer ?
#
loop_
_entity_poly.entity_id
_entity_poly.type
_entity_poly.pdbx_seq_one_letter_code
_entity_poly.pdbx_strand_id
1 'polypeptide(L)'
;PQVLLTVFIPILVFVSAWTVHGHLLWRQIWQVLWLAFPAVIISAGLTAAFVKYALPYRWSWLLCLLLGSILSLTDPVATVALLKELGVSESLSTLVEAVSLFNDGSAFVLFLMFLGAVEGDELTAGDVPVMFIRASLGGPAIGFVLGLAAAQALRLIVNDALAEITLTLVMCYSTWLVAENTPIHVSGVLAVVVMGLTLSRHGRPFVSPSVQGFMDDFWNLLEFCTNTVIFFVAGIIIV
;
A
#
# COMPACT_ATOMS: atom_id res chain seq x y z
N PRO A 1 -18.45 -2.00 1.24
CA PRO A 1 -17.13 -1.66 0.63
C PRO A 1 -16.34 -0.61 1.41
N GLN A 2 -16.89 0.59 1.61
CA GLN A 2 -16.16 1.72 2.21
C GLN A 2 -15.62 1.45 3.61
N VAL A 3 -16.42 0.86 4.52
CA VAL A 3 -15.96 0.48 5.86
C VAL A 3 -14.78 -0.49 5.82
N LEU A 4 -14.81 -1.45 4.88
CA LEU A 4 -13.76 -2.44 4.72
C LEU A 4 -12.45 -1.78 4.23
N LEU A 5 -12.57 -0.84 3.29
CA LEU A 5 -11.44 -0.03 2.80
C LEU A 5 -10.87 0.89 3.87
N THR A 6 -11.71 1.53 4.68
CA THR A 6 -11.27 2.52 5.68
C THR A 6 -10.66 1.89 6.93
N VAL A 7 -11.16 0.74 7.37
CA VAL A 7 -10.71 0.11 8.63
C VAL A 7 -9.52 -0.80 8.39
N PHE A 8 -9.55 -1.64 7.36
CA PHE A 8 -8.57 -2.73 7.24
C PHE A 8 -7.35 -2.37 6.40
N ILE A 9 -7.52 -1.59 5.31
CA ILE A 9 -6.42 -1.26 4.41
C ILE A 9 -5.32 -0.46 5.12
N PRO A 10 -5.60 0.57 5.95
CA PRO A 10 -4.53 1.29 6.63
C PRO A 10 -3.68 0.37 7.53
N ILE A 11 -4.31 -0.58 8.21
CA ILE A 11 -3.61 -1.56 9.05
C ILE A 11 -2.68 -2.42 8.19
N LEU A 12 -3.21 -3.11 7.18
CA LEU A 12 -2.43 -4.03 6.35
C LEU A 12 -1.23 -3.34 5.73
N VAL A 13 -1.49 -2.20 5.09
CA VAL A 13 -0.48 -1.46 4.34
C VAL A 13 0.57 -0.86 5.27
N PHE A 14 0.17 -0.41 6.46
CA PHE A 14 1.12 0.07 7.47
C PHE A 14 2.02 -1.04 7.99
N VAL A 15 1.46 -2.21 8.33
CA VAL A 15 2.23 -3.36 8.84
C VAL A 15 3.25 -3.80 7.78
N SER A 16 2.82 -3.98 6.53
CA SER A 16 3.71 -4.33 5.44
C SER A 16 4.80 -3.27 5.24
N ALA A 17 4.49 -1.97 5.35
CA ALA A 17 5.48 -0.90 5.24
C ALA A 17 6.47 -0.85 6.43
N TRP A 18 5.99 -1.12 7.64
CA TRP A 18 6.77 -1.04 8.88
C TRP A 18 7.83 -2.15 8.99
N THR A 19 7.55 -3.32 8.40
CA THR A 19 8.45 -4.48 8.41
C THR A 19 9.56 -4.40 7.35
N VAL A 20 9.37 -3.61 6.28
CA VAL A 20 10.42 -3.40 5.27
C VAL A 20 11.65 -2.72 5.88
N HIS A 21 12.84 -3.22 5.56
CA HIS A 21 14.12 -2.62 5.94
C HIS A 21 14.35 -1.27 5.24
N GLY A 22 13.92 -0.18 5.86
CA GLY A 22 13.89 1.16 5.25
C GLY A 22 15.25 1.68 4.76
N HIS A 23 16.36 1.29 5.40
CA HIS A 23 17.70 1.67 4.96
C HIS A 23 18.11 1.01 3.64
N LEU A 24 17.86 -0.31 3.50
CA LEU A 24 18.15 -1.06 2.29
C LEU A 24 17.26 -0.60 1.14
N LEU A 25 15.97 -0.41 1.41
CA LEU A 25 15.00 0.09 0.43
C LEU A 25 15.46 1.41 -0.20
N TRP A 26 15.92 2.38 0.62
CA TRP A 26 16.28 3.70 0.11
C TRP A 26 17.45 3.68 -0.88
N ARG A 27 18.33 2.67 -0.80
CA ARG A 27 19.40 2.48 -1.79
C ARG A 27 18.88 1.96 -3.13
N GLN A 28 17.70 1.35 -3.15
CA GLN A 28 17.09 0.68 -4.30
C GLN A 28 15.76 1.33 -4.73
N ILE A 29 15.38 2.46 -4.14
CA ILE A 29 14.06 3.08 -4.35
C ILE A 29 13.76 3.36 -5.82
N TRP A 30 14.78 3.71 -6.61
CA TRP A 30 14.62 3.93 -8.05
C TRP A 30 14.18 2.66 -8.79
N GLN A 31 14.70 1.49 -8.42
CA GLN A 31 14.31 0.20 -8.99
C GLN A 31 12.86 -0.13 -8.62
N VAL A 32 12.49 0.13 -7.36
CA VAL A 32 11.13 -0.07 -6.86
C VAL A 32 10.14 0.80 -7.63
N LEU A 33 10.43 2.09 -7.82
CA LEU A 33 9.54 3.01 -8.54
C LEU A 33 9.34 2.61 -10.01
N TRP A 34 10.40 2.15 -10.70
CA TRP A 34 10.28 1.70 -12.10
C TRP A 34 9.43 0.43 -12.24
N LEU A 35 9.52 -0.49 -11.29
CA LEU A 35 8.74 -1.73 -11.30
C LEU A 35 7.31 -1.50 -10.81
N ALA A 36 7.11 -0.66 -9.81
CA ALA A 36 5.82 -0.52 -9.16
C ALA A 36 4.83 0.43 -9.85
N PHE A 37 5.28 1.28 -10.77
CA PHE A 37 4.38 2.21 -11.49
C PHE A 37 4.24 1.81 -12.98
N PRO A 38 5.28 1.92 -13.83
CA PRO A 38 5.20 1.51 -15.23
C PRO A 38 4.77 0.05 -15.44
N ALA A 39 5.34 -0.91 -14.70
CA ALA A 39 5.04 -2.32 -14.95
C ALA A 39 3.58 -2.65 -14.62
N VAL A 40 2.99 -1.95 -13.65
CA VAL A 40 1.58 -2.10 -13.24
C VAL A 40 0.64 -1.57 -14.31
N ILE A 41 0.93 -0.39 -14.87
CA ILE A 41 0.17 0.16 -16.00
C ILE A 41 0.23 -0.78 -17.20
N ILE A 42 1.43 -1.31 -17.50
CA ILE A 42 1.63 -2.26 -18.59
C ILE A 42 0.86 -3.56 -18.32
N SER A 43 0.97 -4.12 -17.10
CA SER A 43 0.29 -5.34 -16.69
C SER A 43 -1.24 -5.21 -16.77
N ALA A 44 -1.78 -4.12 -16.23
CA ALA A 44 -3.21 -3.81 -16.27
C ALA A 44 -3.69 -3.65 -17.72
N GLY A 45 -2.93 -2.93 -18.55
CA GLY A 45 -3.25 -2.73 -19.96
C GLY A 45 -3.19 -4.02 -20.79
N LEU A 46 -2.18 -4.86 -20.58
CA LEU A 46 -2.05 -6.16 -21.25
C LEU A 46 -3.18 -7.10 -20.83
N THR A 47 -3.50 -7.17 -19.54
CA THR A 47 -4.62 -7.96 -19.03
C THR A 47 -5.95 -7.47 -19.60
N ALA A 48 -6.16 -6.15 -19.65
CA ALA A 48 -7.35 -5.57 -20.26
C ALA A 48 -7.47 -5.89 -21.75
N ALA A 49 -6.38 -5.78 -22.51
CA ALA A 49 -6.35 -6.13 -23.91
C ALA A 49 -6.64 -7.62 -24.13
N PHE A 50 -6.05 -8.49 -23.30
CA PHE A 50 -6.33 -9.93 -23.33
C PHE A 50 -7.82 -10.21 -23.10
N VAL A 51 -8.41 -9.65 -22.05
CA VAL A 51 -9.85 -9.82 -21.75
C VAL A 51 -10.71 -9.28 -22.89
N LYS A 52 -10.34 -8.14 -23.49
CA LYS A 52 -11.10 -7.51 -24.57
C LYS A 52 -11.14 -8.33 -25.85
N TYR A 53 -10.02 -8.96 -26.22
CA TYR A 53 -9.85 -9.62 -27.51
C TYR A 53 -9.94 -11.15 -27.43
N ALA A 54 -9.51 -11.77 -26.34
CA ALA A 54 -9.48 -13.23 -26.19
C ALA A 54 -10.76 -13.79 -25.58
N LEU A 55 -11.51 -13.01 -24.79
CA LEU A 55 -12.69 -13.50 -24.08
C LEU A 55 -14.00 -13.01 -24.73
N PRO A 56 -15.04 -13.86 -24.80
CA PRO A 56 -16.27 -13.57 -25.54
C PRO A 56 -17.24 -12.63 -24.80
N TYR A 57 -16.82 -11.96 -23.72
CA TYR A 57 -17.69 -11.20 -22.82
C TYR A 57 -18.21 -9.87 -23.40
N ARG A 58 -17.58 -9.35 -24.47
CA ARG A 58 -17.94 -8.07 -25.13
C ARG A 58 -17.96 -6.86 -24.18
N TRP A 59 -17.16 -6.87 -23.13
CA TRP A 59 -17.06 -5.78 -22.16
C TRP A 59 -16.48 -4.50 -22.76
N SER A 60 -16.79 -3.35 -22.16
CA SER A 60 -16.19 -2.06 -22.49
C SER A 60 -14.71 -2.03 -22.11
N TRP A 61 -13.93 -1.15 -22.71
CA TRP A 61 -12.52 -0.98 -22.34
C TRP A 61 -12.34 -0.59 -20.87
N LEU A 62 -13.25 0.22 -20.32
CA LEU A 62 -13.25 0.60 -18.91
C LEU A 62 -13.39 -0.60 -17.99
N LEU A 63 -14.32 -1.52 -18.27
CA LEU A 63 -14.49 -2.75 -17.48
C LEU A 63 -13.28 -3.68 -17.60
N CYS A 64 -12.68 -3.77 -18.80
CA CYS A 64 -11.46 -4.55 -19.00
C CYS A 64 -10.26 -3.95 -18.24
N LEU A 65 -10.12 -2.63 -18.21
CA LEU A 65 -9.07 -1.91 -17.46
C LEU A 65 -9.29 -1.97 -15.96
N LEU A 66 -10.55 -1.89 -15.52
CA LEU A 66 -10.93 -2.12 -14.12
C LEU A 66 -10.50 -3.52 -13.68
N LEU A 67 -10.85 -4.56 -14.46
CA LEU A 67 -10.40 -5.93 -14.18
C LEU A 67 -8.87 -6.05 -14.22
N GLY A 68 -8.23 -5.44 -15.22
CA GLY A 68 -6.77 -5.43 -15.35
C GLY A 68 -6.06 -4.81 -14.14
N SER A 69 -6.63 -3.75 -13.57
CA SER A 69 -6.08 -3.11 -12.37
C SER A 69 -6.17 -4.01 -11.14
N ILE A 70 -7.29 -4.71 -10.93
CA ILE A 70 -7.47 -5.67 -9.84
C ILE A 70 -6.48 -6.83 -9.98
N LEU A 71 -6.33 -7.37 -11.19
CA LEU A 71 -5.45 -8.51 -11.45
C LEU A 71 -3.95 -8.14 -11.48
N SER A 72 -3.60 -6.86 -11.35
CA SER A 72 -2.21 -6.42 -11.28
C SER A 72 -1.64 -6.46 -9.85
N LEU A 73 -2.49 -6.64 -8.83
CA LEU A 73 -2.06 -6.87 -7.45
C LEU A 73 -1.19 -8.13 -7.36
N THR A 74 -0.05 -8.05 -6.66
CA THR A 74 0.89 -9.17 -6.52
C THR A 74 1.17 -9.44 -5.06
N ASP A 75 0.87 -10.64 -4.58
CA ASP A 75 1.21 -11.08 -3.23
C ASP A 75 2.62 -11.69 -3.19
N PRO A 76 3.58 -11.06 -2.48
CA PRO A 76 4.95 -11.52 -2.40
C PRO A 76 5.15 -12.50 -1.24
N VAL A 77 4.17 -12.72 -0.36
CA VAL A 77 4.40 -13.41 0.93
C VAL A 77 4.97 -14.81 0.72
N ALA A 78 4.34 -15.61 -0.15
CA ALA A 78 4.82 -16.96 -0.45
C ALA A 78 6.16 -16.97 -1.20
N THR A 79 6.36 -16.02 -2.13
CA THR A 79 7.58 -15.97 -2.94
C THR A 79 8.78 -15.50 -2.13
N VAL A 80 8.59 -14.51 -1.25
CA VAL A 80 9.61 -14.00 -0.32
C VAL A 80 9.97 -15.05 0.72
N ALA A 81 9.00 -15.78 1.27
CA ALA A 81 9.28 -16.89 2.19
C ALA A 81 10.19 -17.93 1.53
N LEU A 82 9.84 -18.36 0.30
CA LEU A 82 10.66 -19.29 -0.48
C LEU A 82 12.06 -18.73 -0.79
N LEU A 83 12.17 -17.46 -1.19
CA LEU A 83 13.47 -16.84 -1.46
C LEU A 83 14.36 -16.80 -0.21
N LYS A 84 13.78 -16.51 0.96
CA LYS A 84 14.48 -16.54 2.25
C LYS A 84 14.97 -17.96 2.59
N GLU A 85 14.14 -18.99 2.36
CA GLU A 85 14.56 -20.40 2.52
C GLU A 85 15.70 -20.79 1.58
N LEU A 86 15.73 -20.23 0.36
CA LEU A 86 16.80 -20.43 -0.62
C LEU A 86 18.09 -19.64 -0.33
N GLY A 87 18.15 -18.89 0.79
CA GLY A 87 19.36 -18.17 1.21
C GLY A 87 19.63 -16.88 0.41
N VAL A 88 18.59 -16.28 -0.16
CA VAL A 88 18.70 -15.01 -0.89
C VAL A 88 19.08 -13.86 0.04
N SER A 89 19.86 -12.90 -0.47
CA SER A 89 20.28 -11.71 0.29
C SER A 89 19.08 -10.89 0.81
N GLU A 90 19.18 -10.32 2.01
CA GLU A 90 18.15 -9.43 2.59
C GLU A 90 17.79 -8.26 1.67
N SER A 91 18.75 -7.76 0.88
CA SER A 91 18.50 -6.70 -0.09
C SER A 91 17.51 -7.11 -1.18
N LEU A 92 17.59 -8.35 -1.69
CA LEU A 92 16.66 -8.82 -2.71
C LEU A 92 15.27 -9.10 -2.11
N SER A 93 15.21 -9.65 -0.89
CA SER A 93 13.94 -9.83 -0.17
C SER A 93 13.24 -8.49 0.08
N THR A 94 14.00 -7.49 0.57
CA THR A 94 13.50 -6.12 0.79
C THR A 94 13.03 -5.48 -0.51
N LEU A 95 13.74 -5.70 -1.62
CA LEU A 95 13.35 -5.20 -2.94
C LEU A 95 11.99 -5.78 -3.37
N VAL A 96 11.81 -7.10 -3.26
CA VAL A 96 10.57 -7.78 -3.66
C VAL A 96 9.39 -7.35 -2.78
N GLU A 97 9.57 -7.31 -1.46
CA GLU A 97 8.55 -6.82 -0.51
C GLU A 97 8.13 -5.38 -0.85
N ALA A 98 9.09 -4.49 -1.09
CA ALA A 98 8.79 -3.11 -1.44
C ALA A 98 8.14 -2.95 -2.83
N VAL A 99 8.58 -3.72 -3.83
CA VAL A 99 7.96 -3.70 -5.16
C VAL A 99 6.48 -4.09 -5.09
N SER A 100 6.14 -5.14 -4.35
CA SER A 100 4.74 -5.51 -4.13
C SER A 100 3.97 -4.41 -3.40
N LEU A 101 4.52 -3.84 -2.33
CA LEU A 101 3.83 -2.81 -1.55
C LEU A 101 3.46 -1.58 -2.39
N PHE A 102 4.39 -1.08 -3.21
CA PHE A 102 4.11 0.03 -4.11
C PHE A 102 3.26 -0.38 -5.31
N ASN A 103 3.39 -1.62 -5.81
CA ASN A 103 2.51 -2.16 -6.84
C ASN A 103 1.06 -2.17 -6.36
N ASP A 104 0.81 -2.68 -5.16
CA ASP A 104 -0.54 -2.77 -4.61
C ASP A 104 -1.19 -1.40 -4.45
N GLY A 105 -0.44 -0.41 -3.98
CA GLY A 105 -0.90 0.98 -3.93
C GLY A 105 -1.18 1.58 -5.32
N SER A 106 -0.35 1.29 -6.31
CA SER A 106 -0.51 1.79 -7.69
C SER A 106 -1.68 1.13 -8.41
N ALA A 107 -1.84 -0.18 -8.25
CA ALA A 107 -2.96 -0.96 -8.76
C ALA A 107 -4.28 -0.49 -8.12
N PHE A 108 -4.27 -0.21 -6.82
CA PHE A 108 -5.44 0.33 -6.11
C PHE A 108 -5.84 1.72 -6.63
N VAL A 109 -4.87 2.59 -6.94
CA VAL A 109 -5.15 3.89 -7.57
C VAL A 109 -5.82 3.71 -8.94
N LEU A 110 -5.28 2.84 -9.80
CA LEU A 110 -5.89 2.54 -11.10
C LEU A 110 -7.31 1.96 -10.94
N PHE A 111 -7.50 1.07 -9.96
CA PHE A 111 -8.80 0.48 -9.66
C PHE A 111 -9.84 1.53 -9.31
N LEU A 112 -9.55 2.44 -8.37
CA LEU A 112 -10.50 3.49 -7.98
C LEU A 112 -10.82 4.43 -9.14
N MET A 113 -9.82 4.78 -9.95
CA MET A 113 -10.03 5.64 -11.13
C MET A 113 -10.96 5.00 -12.16
N PHE A 114 -10.72 3.73 -12.50
CA PHE A 114 -11.59 3.03 -13.45
C PHE A 114 -12.96 2.68 -12.85
N LEU A 115 -13.04 2.48 -11.53
CA LEU A 115 -14.31 2.25 -10.85
C LEU A 115 -15.20 3.50 -10.94
N GLY A 116 -14.68 4.68 -10.61
CA GLY A 116 -15.41 5.95 -10.74
C GLY A 116 -15.87 6.20 -12.17
N ALA A 117 -15.00 5.94 -13.16
CA ALA A 117 -15.36 6.05 -14.58
C ALA A 117 -16.48 5.08 -15.01
N VAL A 118 -16.55 3.88 -14.41
CA VAL A 118 -17.63 2.91 -14.65
C VAL A 118 -18.92 3.33 -13.93
N GLU A 119 -18.81 3.96 -12.76
CA GLU A 119 -19.95 4.45 -11.97
C GLU A 119 -20.57 5.75 -12.52
N GLY A 120 -19.89 6.41 -13.47
CA GLY A 120 -20.46 7.52 -14.25
C GLY A 120 -19.68 8.84 -14.16
N ASP A 121 -18.51 8.86 -13.50
CA ASP A 121 -17.65 10.03 -13.51
C ASP A 121 -17.16 10.31 -14.94
N GLU A 122 -17.22 11.58 -15.36
CA GLU A 122 -16.66 12.02 -16.64
C GLU A 122 -15.14 11.89 -16.59
N LEU A 123 -14.64 10.78 -17.13
CA LEU A 123 -13.21 10.49 -17.17
C LEU A 123 -12.73 10.49 -18.62
N THR A 124 -12.00 11.54 -19.01
CA THR A 124 -11.38 11.61 -20.34
C THR A 124 -10.07 10.82 -20.32
N ALA A 125 -9.68 10.24 -21.46
CA ALA A 125 -8.39 9.55 -21.58
C ALA A 125 -7.17 10.43 -21.20
N GLY A 126 -7.28 11.76 -21.34
CA GLY A 126 -6.26 12.72 -20.90
C GLY A 126 -6.20 12.96 -19.39
N ASP A 127 -7.27 12.64 -18.65
CA ASP A 127 -7.34 12.83 -17.20
C ASP A 127 -6.62 11.70 -16.46
N VAL A 128 -6.57 10.49 -17.06
CA VAL A 128 -5.97 9.30 -16.45
C VAL A 128 -4.50 9.53 -16.04
N PRO A 129 -3.59 10.00 -16.92
CA PRO A 129 -2.20 10.22 -16.54
C PRO A 129 -2.06 11.30 -15.44
N VAL A 130 -2.87 12.36 -15.50
CA VAL A 130 -2.81 13.46 -14.54
C VAL A 130 -3.28 13.01 -13.16
N MET A 131 -4.42 12.32 -13.09
CA MET A 131 -4.95 11.76 -11.85
C MET A 131 -4.01 10.72 -11.26
N PHE A 132 -3.44 9.84 -12.11
CA PHE A 132 -2.48 8.84 -11.66
C PHE A 132 -1.22 9.46 -11.08
N ILE A 133 -0.60 10.43 -11.78
CA ILE A 133 0.59 11.14 -11.29
C ILE A 133 0.27 11.88 -9.99
N ARG A 134 -0.87 12.57 -9.93
CA ARG A 134 -1.33 13.30 -8.75
C ARG A 134 -1.51 12.38 -7.54
N ALA A 135 -2.19 11.26 -7.71
CA ALA A 135 -2.38 10.28 -6.65
C ALA A 135 -1.05 9.60 -6.24
N SER A 136 -0.20 9.30 -7.22
CA SER A 136 1.09 8.61 -7.05
C SER A 136 2.18 9.48 -6.44
N LEU A 137 2.08 10.81 -6.53
CA LEU A 137 3.06 11.73 -5.91
C LEU A 137 2.48 12.43 -4.68
N GLY A 138 1.21 12.83 -4.72
CA GLY A 138 0.56 13.57 -3.64
C GLY A 138 0.39 12.73 -2.37
N GLY A 139 0.00 11.46 -2.51
CA GLY A 139 -0.13 10.54 -1.37
C GLY A 139 1.21 10.34 -0.68
N PRO A 140 2.26 9.89 -1.41
CA PRO A 140 3.63 9.81 -0.89
C PRO A 140 4.16 11.07 -0.23
N ALA A 141 3.89 12.26 -0.80
CA ALA A 141 4.35 13.51 -0.21
C ALA A 141 3.72 13.75 1.19
N ILE A 142 2.41 13.54 1.32
CA ILE A 142 1.71 13.64 2.62
C ILE A 142 2.25 12.58 3.59
N GLY A 143 2.36 11.34 3.12
CA GLY A 143 2.88 10.23 3.92
C GLY A 143 4.27 10.50 4.46
N PHE A 144 5.16 11.04 3.63
CA PHE A 144 6.52 11.40 4.05
C PHE A 144 6.52 12.48 5.13
N VAL A 145 5.75 13.56 4.95
CA VAL A 145 5.66 14.65 5.94
C VAL A 145 5.09 14.16 7.27
N LEU A 146 3.98 13.42 7.23
CA LEU A 146 3.36 12.87 8.44
C LEU A 146 4.22 11.78 9.10
N GLY A 147 4.97 11.00 8.32
CA GLY A 147 5.92 10.02 8.84
C GLY A 147 7.10 10.66 9.56
N LEU A 148 7.62 11.77 9.06
CA LEU A 148 8.62 12.56 9.79
C LEU A 148 8.04 13.18 11.07
N ALA A 149 6.83 13.72 11.01
CA ALA A 149 6.15 14.24 12.20
C ALA A 149 5.94 13.15 13.26
N ALA A 150 5.50 11.95 12.85
CA ALA A 150 5.35 10.79 13.71
C ALA A 150 6.68 10.36 14.32
N ALA A 151 7.77 10.33 13.54
CA ALA A 151 9.11 10.00 14.05
C ALA A 151 9.58 11.00 15.10
N GLN A 152 9.35 12.31 14.90
CA GLN A 152 9.68 13.33 15.90
C GLN A 152 8.81 13.21 17.15
N ALA A 153 7.52 12.88 17.01
CA ALA A 153 6.64 12.65 18.14
C ALA A 153 7.06 11.41 18.95
N LEU A 154 7.46 10.31 18.29
CA LEU A 154 8.01 9.12 18.95
C LEU A 154 9.25 9.45 19.76
N ARG A 155 10.13 10.32 19.25
CA ARG A 155 11.33 10.77 19.98
C ARG A 155 11.02 11.46 21.33
N LEU A 156 9.82 12.01 21.50
CA LEU A 156 9.40 12.67 22.74
C LEU A 156 8.84 11.70 23.78
N ILE A 157 8.51 10.47 23.38
CA ILE A 157 7.96 9.42 24.23
C ILE A 157 9.07 8.42 24.53
N VAL A 158 9.27 8.04 25.78
CA VAL A 158 10.37 7.14 26.18
C VAL A 158 9.86 6.11 27.17
N ASN A 159 10.14 4.83 26.88
CA ASN A 159 9.80 3.65 27.68
C ASN A 159 8.31 3.51 28.02
N ASP A 160 7.42 3.98 27.15
CA ASP A 160 5.97 3.82 27.29
C ASP A 160 5.39 3.09 26.07
N ALA A 161 5.24 1.77 26.22
CA ALA A 161 4.76 0.90 25.16
C ALA A 161 3.37 1.30 24.66
N LEU A 162 2.47 1.69 25.57
CA LEU A 162 1.10 2.05 25.22
C LEU A 162 1.08 3.35 24.43
N ALA A 163 1.85 4.35 24.87
CA ALA A 163 1.91 5.64 24.19
C ALA A 163 2.58 5.54 22.81
N GLU A 164 3.71 4.83 22.69
CA GLU A 164 4.41 4.63 21.41
C GLU A 164 3.52 3.90 20.40
N ILE A 165 2.88 2.80 20.79
CA ILE A 165 1.98 2.03 19.91
C ILE A 165 0.76 2.87 19.53
N THR A 166 0.11 3.52 20.50
CA THR A 166 -1.06 4.36 20.24
C THR A 166 -0.72 5.48 19.26
N LEU A 167 0.45 6.10 19.38
CA LEU A 167 0.91 7.12 18.44
C LEU A 167 1.03 6.55 17.03
N THR A 168 1.65 5.38 16.83
CA THR A 168 1.76 4.77 15.50
C THR A 168 0.39 4.44 14.90
N LEU A 169 -0.54 3.93 15.71
CA LEU A 169 -1.91 3.64 15.30
C LEU A 169 -2.66 4.91 14.88
N VAL A 170 -2.61 5.96 15.72
CA VAL A 170 -3.25 7.25 15.44
C VAL A 170 -2.66 7.88 14.19
N MET A 171 -1.34 7.86 14.01
CA MET A 171 -0.68 8.43 12.83
C MET A 171 -1.00 7.64 11.56
N CYS A 172 -1.14 6.31 11.64
CA CYS A 172 -1.62 5.47 10.54
C CYS A 172 -2.98 5.93 10.01
N TYR A 173 -4.00 5.96 10.87
CA TYR A 173 -5.33 6.40 10.47
C TYR A 173 -5.41 7.88 10.12
N SER A 174 -4.68 8.74 10.82
CA SER A 174 -4.63 10.17 10.51
C SER A 174 -4.04 10.42 9.13
N THR A 175 -3.01 9.66 8.75
CA THR A 175 -2.39 9.78 7.40
C THR A 175 -3.38 9.37 6.32
N TRP A 176 -4.08 8.26 6.50
CA TRP A 176 -5.12 7.83 5.57
C TRP A 176 -6.23 8.88 5.45
N LEU A 177 -6.77 9.36 6.58
CA LEU A 177 -7.83 10.37 6.61
C LEU A 177 -7.41 11.69 5.96
N VAL A 178 -6.21 12.19 6.26
CA VAL A 178 -5.71 13.44 5.70
C VAL A 178 -5.57 13.32 4.18
N ALA A 179 -5.02 12.21 3.69
CA ALA A 179 -4.84 11.97 2.26
C ALA A 179 -6.18 11.88 1.51
N GLU A 180 -7.11 11.06 1.99
CA GLU A 180 -8.42 10.85 1.35
C GLU A 180 -9.30 12.11 1.37
N ASN A 181 -9.24 12.90 2.45
CA ASN A 181 -10.03 14.14 2.57
C ASN A 181 -9.36 15.36 1.92
N THR A 182 -8.24 15.20 1.22
CA THR A 182 -7.65 16.33 0.50
C THR A 182 -8.51 16.73 -0.71
N PRO A 183 -8.63 18.03 -1.01
CA PRO A 183 -9.27 18.51 -2.24
C PRO A 183 -8.58 18.00 -3.52
N ILE A 184 -7.34 17.53 -3.35
CA ILE A 184 -6.45 17.07 -4.41
C ILE A 184 -6.52 15.53 -4.53
N HIS A 185 -7.57 14.84 -4.06
CA HIS A 185 -7.85 13.40 -4.26
C HIS A 185 -6.58 12.56 -4.46
N VAL A 186 -5.77 12.47 -3.41
CA VAL A 186 -4.52 11.71 -3.45
C VAL A 186 -4.74 10.33 -2.84
N SER A 187 -3.85 9.38 -3.11
CA SER A 187 -4.00 8.00 -2.59
C SER A 187 -3.71 7.93 -1.09
N GLY A 188 -4.73 7.60 -0.29
CA GLY A 188 -4.55 7.30 1.13
C GLY A 188 -3.68 6.06 1.35
N VAL A 189 -3.78 5.06 0.47
CA VAL A 189 -2.95 3.85 0.52
C VAL A 189 -1.48 4.18 0.37
N LEU A 190 -1.10 4.89 -0.71
CA LEU A 190 0.30 5.28 -0.92
C LEU A 190 0.80 6.26 0.15
N ALA A 191 -0.08 7.09 0.72
CA ALA A 191 0.28 7.94 1.86
C ALA A 191 0.66 7.10 3.09
N VAL A 192 -0.13 6.09 3.43
CA VAL A 192 0.17 5.19 4.55
C VAL A 192 1.41 4.35 4.28
N VAL A 193 1.60 3.83 3.05
CA VAL A 193 2.84 3.13 2.64
C VAL A 193 4.06 3.99 2.96
N VAL A 194 4.09 5.22 2.43
CA VAL A 194 5.28 6.07 2.55
C VAL A 194 5.46 6.57 3.98
N MET A 195 4.37 6.79 4.72
CA MET A 195 4.44 7.09 6.14
C MET A 195 5.08 5.94 6.93
N GLY A 196 4.62 4.70 6.72
CA GLY A 196 5.17 3.50 7.36
C GLY A 196 6.64 3.25 6.99
N LEU A 197 7.01 3.43 5.73
CA LEU A 197 8.42 3.33 5.28
C LEU A 197 9.30 4.43 5.88
N THR A 198 8.76 5.65 5.99
CA THR A 198 9.47 6.78 6.62
C THR A 198 9.69 6.52 8.10
N LEU A 199 8.70 5.96 8.78
CA LEU A 199 8.76 5.53 10.16
C LEU A 199 9.69 4.33 10.37
N SER A 200 9.72 3.35 9.46
CA SER A 200 10.68 2.24 9.50
C SER A 200 12.12 2.75 9.42
N ARG A 201 12.39 3.77 8.60
CA ARG A 201 13.74 4.34 8.48
C ARG A 201 14.11 5.31 9.60
N HIS A 202 13.23 6.27 9.91
CA HIS A 202 13.55 7.41 10.79
C HIS A 202 12.93 7.27 12.18
N GLY A 203 11.84 6.51 12.33
CA GLY A 203 11.12 6.31 13.58
C GLY A 203 11.62 5.10 14.39
N ARG A 204 11.94 3.96 13.76
CA ARG A 204 12.48 2.76 14.45
C ARG A 204 13.62 3.06 15.43
N PRO A 205 14.60 3.93 15.12
CA PRO A 205 15.66 4.27 16.08
C PRO A 205 15.19 5.02 17.33
N PHE A 206 14.01 5.64 17.30
CA PHE A 206 13.43 6.37 18.43
C PHE A 206 12.47 5.51 19.26
N VAL A 207 12.06 4.35 18.74
CA VAL A 207 11.26 3.39 19.50
C VAL A 207 12.11 2.78 20.60
N SER A 208 11.58 2.77 21.82
CA SER A 208 12.30 2.24 22.97
C SER A 208 12.66 0.77 22.77
N PRO A 209 13.90 0.32 23.05
CA PRO A 209 14.30 -1.07 22.81
C PRO A 209 13.43 -2.11 23.53
N SER A 210 12.89 -1.76 24.71
CA SER A 210 11.94 -2.56 25.48
C SER A 210 10.55 -2.67 24.83
N VAL A 211 10.21 -1.77 23.92
CA VAL A 211 8.90 -1.65 23.25
C VAL A 211 8.91 -2.28 21.86
N GLN A 212 10.06 -2.30 21.17
CA GLN A 212 10.15 -2.77 19.77
C GLN A 212 9.48 -4.12 19.53
N GLY A 213 9.79 -5.13 20.36
CA GLY A 213 9.17 -6.46 20.25
C GLY A 213 7.66 -6.42 20.45
N PHE A 214 7.18 -5.71 21.46
CA PHE A 214 5.74 -5.59 21.74
C PHE A 214 4.99 -4.84 20.64
N MET A 215 5.62 -3.84 20.03
CA MET A 215 5.02 -3.12 18.90
C MET A 215 4.95 -3.98 17.63
N ASP A 216 6.00 -4.74 17.32
CA ASP A 216 5.97 -5.68 16.19
C ASP A 216 4.91 -6.76 16.42
N ASP A 217 4.79 -7.32 17.63
CA ASP A 217 3.73 -8.28 18.00
C ASP A 217 2.32 -7.70 17.87
N PHE A 218 2.12 -6.46 18.31
CA PHE A 218 0.84 -5.76 18.21
C PHE A 218 0.40 -5.59 16.75
N TRP A 219 1.30 -5.13 15.90
CA TRP A 219 1.02 -4.91 14.47
C TRP A 219 0.80 -6.23 13.72
N ASN A 220 1.57 -7.29 14.04
CA ASN A 220 1.36 -8.63 13.49
C ASN A 220 0.01 -9.22 13.91
N LEU A 221 -0.42 -8.99 15.17
CA LEU A 221 -1.74 -9.42 15.63
C LEU A 221 -2.86 -8.72 14.83
N LEU A 222 -2.74 -7.41 14.63
CA LEU A 222 -3.71 -6.65 13.84
C LEU A 222 -3.75 -7.11 12.37
N GLU A 223 -2.60 -7.39 11.76
CA GLU A 223 -2.51 -7.96 10.41
C GLU A 223 -3.21 -9.31 10.35
N PHE A 224 -2.91 -10.22 11.28
CA PHE A 224 -3.53 -11.55 11.33
C PHE A 224 -5.05 -11.47 11.49
N CYS A 225 -5.54 -10.65 12.44
CA CYS A 225 -6.98 -10.43 12.62
C CYS A 225 -7.63 -9.87 11.36
N THR A 226 -6.99 -8.88 10.73
CA THR A 226 -7.49 -8.22 9.53
C THR A 226 -7.58 -9.18 8.35
N ASN A 227 -6.50 -9.91 8.05
CA ASN A 227 -6.47 -10.90 6.98
C ASN A 227 -7.52 -12.00 7.22
N THR A 228 -7.65 -12.48 8.45
CA THR A 228 -8.66 -13.50 8.81
C THR A 228 -10.08 -13.00 8.50
N VAL A 229 -10.40 -11.78 8.90
CA VAL A 229 -11.72 -11.19 8.63
C VAL A 229 -11.95 -10.98 7.13
N ILE A 230 -10.96 -10.47 6.39
CA ILE A 230 -11.08 -10.25 4.94
C ILE A 230 -11.30 -11.57 4.21
N PHE A 231 -10.50 -12.59 4.47
CA PHE A 231 -10.64 -13.89 3.82
C PHE A 231 -11.94 -14.60 4.20
N PHE A 232 -12.37 -14.47 5.46
CA PHE A 232 -13.66 -15.00 5.90
C PHE A 232 -14.84 -14.34 5.18
N VAL A 233 -14.85 -13.01 5.10
CA VAL A 233 -15.89 -12.25 4.39
C VAL A 233 -15.85 -12.57 2.89
N ALA A 234 -14.67 -12.63 2.27
CA ALA A 234 -14.53 -13.02 0.87
C ALA A 234 -15.08 -14.43 0.61
N GLY A 235 -14.79 -15.37 1.51
CA GLY A 235 -15.34 -16.74 1.45
C GLY A 235 -16.86 -16.76 1.50
N ILE A 236 -17.49 -15.94 2.35
CA ILE A 236 -18.96 -15.82 2.43
C ILE A 236 -19.56 -15.18 1.18
N ILE A 237 -18.87 -14.22 0.55
CA ILE A 237 -19.40 -13.51 -0.62
C ILE A 237 -19.30 -14.37 -1.89
N ILE A 238 -18.26 -15.19 -2.00
CA ILE A 238 -17.99 -16.02 -3.19
C ILE A 238 -18.82 -17.32 -3.16
N VAL A 239 -19.15 -17.82 -1.97
CA VAL A 239 -19.99 -19.02 -1.76
C VAL A 239 -21.46 -18.64 -1.73
#